data_AF-A0A495SNQ3-F1
#
_entry.id   AF-A0A495SNQ3-F1
#
_cell.length_a   1.000
_cell.length_b   1.000
_cell.length_c   1.000
_cell.angle_alpha   90.00
_cell.angle_beta   90.00
_cell.angle_gamma   90.00
#
_symmetry.space_group_name_H-M   'P 1'
#
loop_
_entity.id
_entity.type
_entity.pdbx_description
1 polymer ?
#
loop_
_entity_poly.entity_id
_entity_poly.type
_entity_poly.pdbx_seq_one_letter_code
_entity_poly.pdbx_strand_id
1 'polypeptide(L)'
;MLTIGIHYLQENISFVQVKYSIRTYHYNNCITFKSTKSKFGALSNMAPNFPISINNDLIKTSEALYQALKFNEFPDIQKKIIDAYSPMIAKRISRHYDMYTRSDWEYTRFKVMKFCIETKLQQNYNSFSSILLQTGDKPIVEYTMKDKVWGAVLDGNIYEGTNALGRLLMELREKIKSNTFQYEVPDLIIKHFKLLGKEINNESIKKFTF
;
A
#
# COMPACT_ATOMS: atom_id res chain seq x y z
N MET A 1 -30.87 30.79 41.18
CA MET A 1 -29.65 30.00 41.50
C MET A 1 -29.95 28.56 41.13
N LEU A 2 -29.41 28.08 40.00
CA LEU A 2 -29.19 26.67 39.65
C LEU A 2 -28.66 26.61 38.21
N THR A 3 -27.34 26.55 38.10
CA THR A 3 -26.59 26.33 36.87
C THR A 3 -26.52 24.83 36.66
N ILE A 4 -27.15 24.29 35.61
CA ILE A 4 -27.05 22.87 35.27
C ILE A 4 -25.85 22.71 34.33
N GLY A 5 -24.76 22.20 34.89
CA GLY A 5 -23.53 21.90 34.17
C GLY A 5 -23.71 20.72 33.21
N ILE A 6 -23.37 20.93 31.96
CA ILE A 6 -23.24 19.90 30.93
C ILE A 6 -21.91 19.18 31.18
N HIS A 7 -21.93 18.07 31.91
CA HIS A 7 -20.77 17.17 31.98
C HIS A 7 -20.85 16.17 30.83
N TYR A 8 -20.02 16.43 29.81
CA TYR A 8 -19.74 15.50 28.72
C TYR A 8 -19.21 14.17 29.29
N LEU A 9 -19.84 13.07 28.87
CA LEU A 9 -19.31 11.72 29.04
C LEU A 9 -18.05 11.59 28.16
N GLN A 10 -16.88 11.60 28.78
CA GLN A 10 -15.64 11.13 28.17
C GLN A 10 -15.74 9.60 28.06
N GLU A 11 -16.16 9.10 26.91
CA GLU A 11 -15.99 7.68 26.60
C GLU A 11 -14.49 7.37 26.50
N ASN A 12 -14.05 6.45 27.34
CA ASN A 12 -12.69 5.92 27.38
C ASN A 12 -12.39 5.17 26.07
N ILE A 13 -11.83 5.87 25.07
CA ILE A 13 -11.22 5.22 23.91
C ILE A 13 -9.94 4.56 24.38
N SER A 14 -10.02 3.26 24.70
CA SER A 14 -8.85 2.42 24.90
C SER A 14 -8.07 2.36 23.58
N PHE A 15 -6.90 2.99 23.53
CA PHE A 15 -5.96 2.85 22.42
C PHE A 15 -5.53 1.38 22.30
N VAL A 16 -6.12 0.64 21.37
CA VAL A 16 -5.65 -0.70 21.02
C VAL A 16 -4.26 -0.56 20.42
N GLN A 17 -3.23 -0.94 21.17
CA GLN A 17 -1.86 -0.95 20.67
C GLN A 17 -1.72 -2.09 19.66
N VAL A 18 -1.81 -1.77 18.37
CA VAL A 18 -1.60 -2.76 17.30
C VAL A 18 -0.14 -3.22 17.32
N LYS A 19 0.11 -4.42 17.87
CA LYS A 19 1.43 -5.07 17.83
C LYS A 19 1.65 -5.72 16.46
N TYR A 20 2.56 -5.17 15.67
CA TYR A 20 3.01 -5.78 14.43
C TYR A 20 4.03 -6.90 14.70
N SER A 21 3.93 -8.00 13.96
CA SER A 21 4.92 -9.09 14.05
C SER A 21 6.23 -8.66 13.38
N ILE A 22 7.28 -8.50 14.18
CA ILE A 22 8.65 -8.26 13.71
C ILE A 22 9.26 -9.57 13.20
N ARG A 23 10.01 -9.50 12.10
CA ARG A 23 10.79 -10.60 11.53
C ARG A 23 12.21 -10.13 11.26
N THR A 24 13.13 -11.08 11.24
CA THR A 24 14.52 -10.88 10.87
C THR A 24 14.86 -11.62 9.58
N TYR A 25 15.78 -11.07 8.79
CA TYR A 25 16.22 -11.63 7.53
C TYR A 25 17.73 -11.47 7.39
N HIS A 26 18.46 -12.57 7.23
CA HIS A 26 19.90 -12.50 7.02
C HIS A 26 20.22 -11.92 5.63
N TYR A 27 21.12 -10.95 5.54
CA TYR A 27 21.32 -10.16 4.32
C TYR A 27 21.72 -11.02 3.09
N ASN A 28 22.53 -12.07 3.30
CA ASN A 28 22.92 -13.00 2.23
C ASN A 28 21.79 -13.93 1.74
N ASN A 29 20.72 -14.07 2.53
CA ASN A 29 19.64 -15.03 2.28
C ASN A 29 18.33 -14.33 1.90
N CYS A 30 18.38 -13.06 1.48
CA CYS A 30 17.19 -12.32 1.07
C CYS A 30 17.43 -11.53 -0.22
N ILE A 31 16.34 -11.14 -0.88
CA ILE A 31 16.34 -10.14 -1.94
C ILE A 31 15.89 -8.81 -1.33
N THR A 32 16.70 -7.77 -1.51
CA THR A 32 16.39 -6.43 -1.00
C THR A 32 16.11 -5.47 -2.14
N PHE A 33 15.19 -4.54 -1.92
CA PHE A 33 15.07 -3.33 -2.73
C PHE A 33 15.00 -2.09 -1.84
N LYS A 34 15.67 -1.02 -2.26
CA LYS A 34 15.65 0.32 -1.64
C LYS A 34 15.29 1.43 -2.64
N SER A 35 15.42 1.13 -3.93
CA SER A 35 15.32 2.08 -5.03
C SER A 35 14.69 1.41 -6.24
N THR A 36 13.91 2.18 -6.99
CA THR A 36 13.27 1.77 -8.25
C THR A 36 14.27 1.49 -9.37
N LYS A 37 15.53 1.92 -9.23
CA LYS A 37 16.60 1.73 -10.23
C LYS A 37 17.38 0.42 -10.08
N SER A 38 17.16 -0.32 -9.00
CA SER A 38 17.87 -1.59 -8.76
C SER A 38 17.27 -2.74 -9.58
N LYS A 39 17.98 -3.88 -9.65
CA LYS A 39 17.50 -5.11 -10.32
C LYS A 39 16.07 -5.48 -9.93
N PHE A 40 15.74 -5.36 -8.65
CA PHE A 40 14.42 -5.64 -8.09
C PHE A 40 13.63 -4.36 -7.77
N GLY A 41 13.99 -3.23 -8.37
CA GLY A 41 13.34 -1.94 -8.14
C GLY A 41 11.86 -1.91 -8.52
N ALA A 42 11.46 -2.79 -9.45
CA ALA A 42 10.06 -3.04 -9.79
C ALA A 42 9.21 -3.56 -8.63
N LEU A 43 9.81 -4.17 -7.58
CA LEU A 43 9.09 -4.59 -6.37
C LEU A 43 8.62 -3.41 -5.52
N SER A 44 9.25 -2.24 -5.65
CA SER A 44 8.79 -1.03 -4.97
C SER A 44 7.40 -0.63 -5.45
N ASN A 45 6.55 -0.22 -4.53
CA ASN A 45 5.26 0.41 -4.83
C ASN A 45 5.44 1.80 -5.49
N MET A 46 6.64 2.38 -5.45
CA MET A 46 6.99 3.62 -6.16
C MET A 46 7.49 3.40 -7.60
N ALA A 47 7.54 2.15 -8.09
CA ALA A 47 8.02 1.86 -9.44
C ALA A 47 7.10 2.48 -10.53
N PRO A 48 7.62 3.32 -11.44
CA PRO A 48 6.81 4.09 -12.41
C PRO A 48 6.35 3.29 -13.63
N ASN A 49 6.97 2.14 -13.92
CA ASN A 49 6.74 1.38 -15.15
C ASN A 49 5.54 0.41 -15.08
N PHE A 50 4.67 0.58 -14.07
CA PHE A 50 3.51 -0.26 -13.84
C PHE A 50 2.31 0.63 -13.51
N PRO A 51 1.84 1.43 -14.49
CA PRO A 51 0.69 2.29 -14.26
C PRO A 51 -0.55 1.45 -13.93
N ILE A 52 -1.46 2.08 -13.20
CA ILE A 52 -2.74 1.52 -12.79
C ILE A 52 -3.84 2.40 -13.36
N SER A 53 -4.92 1.80 -13.85
CA SER A 53 -6.13 2.49 -14.30
C SER A 53 -7.31 2.06 -13.42
N ILE A 54 -8.00 3.03 -12.80
CA ILE A 54 -9.23 2.79 -12.02
C ILE A 54 -10.27 3.78 -12.52
N ASN A 55 -11.45 3.31 -12.94
CA ASN A 55 -12.50 4.17 -13.51
C ASN A 55 -12.03 5.05 -14.68
N ASN A 56 -11.06 4.56 -15.46
CA ASN A 56 -10.33 5.26 -16.53
C ASN A 56 -9.35 6.36 -16.08
N ASP A 57 -9.23 6.61 -14.79
CA ASP A 57 -8.24 7.53 -14.24
C ASP A 57 -6.88 6.82 -14.15
N LEU A 58 -5.86 7.40 -14.80
CA LEU A 58 -4.51 6.86 -14.84
C LEU A 58 -3.72 7.27 -13.58
N ILE A 59 -3.23 6.28 -12.85
CA ILE A 59 -2.37 6.45 -11.68
C ILE A 59 -0.98 5.88 -11.98
N LYS A 60 0.05 6.73 -11.86
CA LYS A 60 1.43 6.39 -12.28
C LYS A 60 2.10 5.28 -11.47
N THR A 61 1.71 5.12 -10.19
CA THR A 61 2.37 4.18 -9.26
C THR A 61 1.39 3.67 -8.20
N SER A 62 1.64 2.47 -7.67
CA SER A 62 0.92 1.95 -6.50
C SER A 62 1.05 2.86 -5.28
N GLU A 63 2.17 3.56 -5.08
CA GLU A 63 2.34 4.55 -4.02
C GLU A 63 1.37 5.72 -4.19
N ALA A 64 1.25 6.29 -5.39
CA ALA A 64 0.31 7.39 -5.62
C ALA A 64 -1.14 6.96 -5.35
N LEU A 65 -1.52 5.75 -5.76
CA LEU A 65 -2.83 5.18 -5.46
C LEU A 65 -3.02 5.01 -3.94
N TYR A 66 -2.07 4.36 -3.26
CA TYR A 66 -2.11 4.14 -1.82
C TYR A 66 -2.25 5.45 -1.03
N GLN A 67 -1.52 6.49 -1.43
CA GLN A 67 -1.59 7.80 -0.80
C GLN A 67 -2.92 8.51 -1.09
N ALA A 68 -3.50 8.38 -2.28
CA ALA A 68 -4.80 8.95 -2.59
C ALA A 68 -5.93 8.27 -1.79
N LEU A 69 -5.87 6.96 -1.61
CA LEU A 69 -6.91 6.18 -0.90
C LEU A 69 -6.99 6.46 0.61
N LYS A 70 -6.05 7.22 1.16
CA LYS A 70 -6.19 7.81 2.50
C LYS A 70 -7.36 8.79 2.61
N PHE A 71 -7.71 9.44 1.50
CA PHE A 71 -8.59 10.62 1.47
C PHE A 71 -9.92 10.32 0.79
N ASN A 72 -10.61 9.26 1.24
CA ASN A 72 -11.80 8.69 0.60
C ASN A 72 -12.90 9.70 0.26
N GLU A 73 -13.15 10.66 1.16
CA GLU A 73 -14.19 11.69 1.03
C GLU A 73 -13.68 13.00 0.42
N PHE A 74 -12.42 13.07 -0.01
CA PHE A 74 -11.78 14.31 -0.47
C PHE A 74 -11.22 14.16 -1.89
N PRO A 75 -12.07 14.11 -2.92
CA PRO A 75 -11.65 13.91 -4.31
C PRO A 75 -10.61 14.92 -4.79
N ASP A 76 -10.68 16.18 -4.33
CA ASP A 76 -9.71 17.22 -4.71
C ASP A 76 -8.30 16.93 -4.15
N ILE A 77 -8.20 16.36 -2.94
CA ILE A 77 -6.92 15.94 -2.35
C ILE A 77 -6.38 14.74 -3.12
N GLN A 78 -7.24 13.76 -3.41
CA GLN A 78 -6.89 12.60 -4.23
C GLN A 78 -6.33 13.02 -5.59
N LYS A 79 -6.99 13.97 -6.27
CA LYS A 79 -6.58 14.48 -7.57
C LYS A 79 -5.18 15.10 -7.53
N LYS A 80 -4.90 15.96 -6.53
CA LYS A 80 -3.56 16.56 -6.32
C LYS A 80 -2.47 15.49 -6.15
N ILE A 81 -2.78 14.39 -5.46
CA ILE A 81 -1.84 13.29 -5.23
C ILE A 81 -1.59 12.49 -6.51
N ILE A 82 -2.65 12.17 -7.26
CA ILE A 82 -2.57 11.42 -8.52
C ILE A 82 -1.80 12.21 -9.58
N ASP A 83 -2.05 13.52 -9.66
CA ASP A 83 -1.43 14.41 -10.66
C ASP A 83 0.04 14.74 -10.34
N ALA A 84 0.53 14.36 -9.16
CA ALA A 84 1.92 14.55 -8.79
C ALA A 84 2.87 13.95 -9.85
N TYR A 85 3.96 14.68 -10.14
CA TYR A 85 4.90 14.24 -11.16
C TYR A 85 5.73 13.01 -10.74
N SER A 86 5.84 12.73 -9.44
CA SER A 86 6.57 11.58 -8.91
C SER A 86 5.94 11.01 -7.63
N PRO A 87 6.14 9.71 -7.32
CA PRO A 87 5.58 9.07 -6.12
C PRO A 87 6.07 9.72 -4.81
N MET A 88 7.30 10.23 -4.79
CA MET A 88 7.82 10.97 -3.62
C MET A 88 7.02 12.24 -3.34
N ILE A 89 6.58 12.91 -4.39
CA ILE A 89 5.79 14.14 -4.29
C ILE A 89 4.34 13.80 -3.95
N ALA A 90 3.78 12.73 -4.51
CA ALA A 90 2.47 12.19 -4.10
C ALA A 90 2.43 11.93 -2.59
N LYS A 91 3.46 11.25 -2.06
CA LYS A 91 3.62 10.99 -0.62
C LYS A 91 3.78 12.27 0.20
N ARG A 92 4.53 13.26 -0.30
CA ARG A 92 4.70 14.55 0.37
C ARG A 92 3.40 15.35 0.44
N ILE A 93 2.64 15.40 -0.66
CA ILE A 93 1.32 16.04 -0.71
C ILE A 93 0.39 15.36 0.28
N SER A 94 0.31 14.02 0.27
CA SER A 94 -0.49 13.27 1.24
C SER A 94 -0.19 13.65 2.68
N ARG A 95 1.08 13.72 3.08
CA ARG A 95 1.48 14.12 4.45
C ARG A 95 0.99 15.50 4.85
N HIS A 96 0.90 16.45 3.91
CA HIS A 96 0.38 17.78 4.19
C HIS A 96 -1.11 17.76 4.59
N TYR A 97 -1.86 16.75 4.13
CA TYR A 97 -3.28 16.60 4.40
C TYR A 97 -3.58 15.50 5.44
N ASP A 98 -2.60 15.04 6.24
CA ASP A 98 -2.77 13.89 7.14
C ASP A 98 -4.01 13.98 8.05
N MET A 99 -4.42 15.18 8.46
CA MET A 99 -5.63 15.43 9.26
C MET A 99 -6.95 15.03 8.58
N TYR A 100 -6.96 14.84 7.25
CA TYR A 100 -8.11 14.42 6.45
C TYR A 100 -8.11 12.91 6.14
N THR A 101 -7.16 12.17 6.71
CA THR A 101 -7.09 10.71 6.52
C THR A 101 -8.35 10.04 7.06
N ARG A 102 -8.88 9.07 6.32
CA ARG A 102 -10.02 8.23 6.72
C ARG A 102 -9.82 7.64 8.13
N SER A 103 -10.88 7.65 8.94
CA SER A 103 -10.81 7.32 10.37
C SER A 103 -10.42 5.87 10.68
N ASP A 104 -10.59 4.98 9.71
CA ASP A 104 -10.29 3.55 9.80
C ASP A 104 -8.90 3.19 9.23
N TRP A 105 -8.08 4.17 8.86
CA TRP A 105 -6.83 3.97 8.14
C TRP A 105 -5.86 3.01 8.82
N GLU A 106 -5.69 3.10 10.14
CA GLU A 106 -4.78 2.22 10.87
C GLU A 106 -5.17 0.74 10.73
N TYR A 107 -6.47 0.44 10.58
CA TYR A 107 -6.99 -0.91 10.40
C TYR A 107 -7.02 -1.35 8.92
N THR A 108 -7.15 -0.41 7.99
CA THR A 108 -7.33 -0.73 6.56
C THR A 108 -6.05 -0.59 5.73
N ARG A 109 -5.03 0.13 6.20
CA ARG A 109 -3.81 0.44 5.42
C ARG A 109 -3.11 -0.77 4.80
N PHE A 110 -3.10 -1.93 5.46
CA PHE A 110 -2.53 -3.16 4.89
C PHE A 110 -3.39 -3.74 3.78
N LYS A 111 -4.72 -3.73 3.95
CA LYS A 111 -5.66 -4.14 2.91
C LYS A 111 -5.58 -3.20 1.70
N VAL A 112 -5.49 -1.89 1.93
CA VAL A 112 -5.35 -0.89 0.87
C VAL A 112 -4.03 -1.05 0.11
N MET A 113 -2.90 -1.27 0.80
CA MET A 113 -1.63 -1.54 0.10
C MET A 113 -1.69 -2.84 -0.70
N LYS A 114 -2.27 -3.91 -0.11
CA LYS A 114 -2.47 -5.18 -0.80
C LYS A 114 -3.27 -4.98 -2.09
N PHE A 115 -4.39 -4.27 -2.02
CA PHE A 115 -5.15 -3.86 -3.20
C PHE A 115 -4.26 -3.14 -4.22
N CYS A 116 -3.50 -2.12 -3.81
CA CYS A 116 -2.66 -1.35 -4.73
C CYS A 116 -1.61 -2.19 -5.48
N ILE A 117 -1.02 -3.20 -4.83
CA ILE A 117 -0.03 -4.09 -5.46
C ILE A 117 -0.69 -5.24 -6.23
N GLU A 118 -1.88 -5.70 -5.82
CA GLU A 118 -2.69 -6.67 -6.56
C GLU A 118 -3.25 -6.06 -7.85
N THR A 119 -3.69 -4.80 -7.83
CA THR A 119 -4.13 -4.09 -9.05
C THR A 119 -2.96 -3.85 -10.00
N LYS A 120 -1.78 -3.50 -9.45
CA LYS A 120 -0.53 -3.42 -10.22
C LYS A 120 -0.23 -4.75 -10.93
N LEU A 121 -0.31 -5.86 -10.21
CA LEU A 121 -0.12 -7.20 -10.78
C LEU A 121 -1.17 -7.53 -11.83
N GLN A 122 -2.45 -7.32 -11.51
CA GLN A 122 -3.57 -7.64 -12.40
C GLN A 122 -3.46 -6.93 -13.75
N GLN A 123 -3.05 -5.66 -13.76
CA GLN A 123 -2.96 -4.87 -14.97
C GLN A 123 -1.62 -5.02 -15.71
N ASN A 124 -0.58 -5.52 -15.02
CA ASN A 124 0.76 -5.68 -15.56
C ASN A 124 1.27 -7.12 -15.36
N TYR A 125 0.39 -8.10 -15.60
CA TYR A 125 0.60 -9.48 -15.15
C TYR A 125 1.91 -10.06 -15.64
N ASN A 126 2.17 -10.01 -16.95
CA ASN A 126 3.37 -10.62 -17.54
C ASN A 126 4.67 -9.99 -17.01
N SER A 127 4.76 -8.67 -16.99
CA SER A 127 5.98 -7.97 -16.59
C SER A 127 6.22 -8.02 -15.09
N PHE A 128 5.18 -7.87 -14.26
CA PHE A 128 5.35 -7.84 -12.81
C PHE A 128 5.45 -9.23 -12.19
N SER A 129 4.69 -10.22 -12.69
CA SER A 129 4.81 -11.61 -12.22
C SER A 129 6.21 -12.18 -12.48
N SER A 130 6.81 -11.88 -13.65
CA SER A 130 8.18 -12.29 -13.97
C SER A 130 9.19 -11.79 -12.91
N ILE A 131 9.08 -10.53 -12.48
CA ILE A 131 9.95 -9.99 -11.43
C ILE A 131 9.73 -10.70 -10.08
N LEU A 132 8.48 -10.97 -9.72
CA LEU A 132 8.16 -11.71 -8.48
C LEU A 132 8.75 -13.12 -8.51
N LEU A 133 8.58 -13.85 -9.61
CA LEU A 133 9.09 -15.21 -9.78
C LEU A 133 10.62 -15.28 -9.80
N GLN A 134 11.29 -14.26 -10.34
CA GLN A 134 12.76 -14.14 -10.31
C GLN A 134 13.36 -14.06 -8.90
N THR A 135 12.55 -13.76 -7.87
CA THR A 135 13.02 -13.78 -6.48
C THR A 135 13.18 -15.21 -5.92
N GLY A 136 12.71 -16.23 -6.65
CA GLY A 136 12.71 -17.62 -6.21
C GLY A 136 11.96 -17.78 -4.88
N ASP A 137 12.51 -18.57 -3.96
CA ASP A 137 11.94 -18.74 -2.61
C ASP A 137 12.55 -17.79 -1.57
N LYS A 138 13.45 -16.89 -1.98
CA LYS A 138 14.12 -15.98 -1.05
C LYS A 138 13.13 -14.97 -0.46
N PRO A 139 13.25 -14.61 0.83
CA PRO A 139 12.54 -13.49 1.40
C PRO A 139 12.73 -12.20 0.61
N ILE A 140 11.65 -11.46 0.40
CA ILE A 140 11.67 -10.12 -0.20
C ILE A 140 11.66 -9.10 0.94
N VAL A 141 12.62 -8.17 0.93
CA VAL A 141 12.81 -7.16 1.98
C VAL A 141 12.85 -5.75 1.38
N GLU A 142 11.95 -4.89 1.82
CA GLU A 142 12.09 -3.45 1.57
C GLU A 142 13.11 -2.88 2.56
N TYR A 143 14.31 -2.54 2.06
CA TYR A 143 15.33 -1.93 2.90
C TYR A 143 15.01 -0.45 3.11
N THR A 144 14.86 -0.06 4.37
CA THR A 144 14.65 1.31 4.82
C THR A 144 15.61 1.69 5.95
N MET A 145 15.76 2.99 6.20
CA MET A 145 16.53 3.51 7.34
C MET A 145 15.63 3.79 8.57
N LYS A 146 14.30 3.81 8.40
CA LYS A 146 13.38 4.30 9.44
C LYS A 146 12.07 3.51 9.55
N ASP A 147 11.46 3.13 8.43
CA ASP A 147 10.09 2.58 8.42
C ASP A 147 10.06 1.06 8.68
N LYS A 148 10.19 0.65 9.93
CA LYS A 148 10.14 -0.77 10.32
C LYS A 148 8.75 -1.43 10.12
N VAL A 149 7.71 -0.71 9.70
CA VAL A 149 6.39 -1.31 9.40
C VAL A 149 6.39 -1.84 7.98
N TRP A 150 6.62 -0.98 7.00
CA TRP A 150 6.58 -1.38 5.59
C TRP A 150 7.84 -2.14 5.16
N GLY A 151 8.99 -1.74 5.70
CA GLY A 151 10.28 -2.36 5.43
C GLY A 151 10.98 -2.89 6.67
N ALA A 152 12.29 -3.07 6.51
CA ALA A 152 13.22 -3.50 7.55
C ALA A 152 14.51 -2.66 7.51
N VAL A 153 15.08 -2.41 8.69
CA VAL A 153 16.35 -1.70 8.87
C VAL A 153 17.47 -2.73 8.99
N LEU A 154 18.61 -2.45 8.37
CA LEU A 154 19.81 -3.29 8.49
C LEU A 154 20.54 -2.98 9.81
N ASP A 155 20.76 -4.00 10.62
CA ASP A 155 21.63 -3.99 11.80
C ASP A 155 22.64 -5.15 11.71
N GLY A 156 23.92 -4.83 11.60
CA GLY A 156 24.96 -5.78 11.22
C GLY A 156 24.62 -6.52 9.93
N ASN A 157 24.40 -7.83 10.04
CA ASN A 157 24.10 -8.73 8.93
C ASN A 157 22.61 -9.10 8.83
N ILE A 158 21.75 -8.44 9.61
CA ILE A 158 20.34 -8.79 9.76
C ILE A 158 19.46 -7.58 9.42
N TYR A 159 18.50 -7.78 8.52
CA TYR A 159 17.40 -6.86 8.36
C TYR A 159 16.32 -7.17 9.39
N GLU A 160 15.85 -6.17 10.14
CA GLU A 160 14.79 -6.29 11.12
C GLU A 160 13.64 -5.31 10.85
N GLY A 161 12.41 -5.84 10.83
CA GLY A 161 11.18 -5.06 10.74
C GLY A 161 9.96 -5.95 10.55
N THR A 162 8.78 -5.35 10.55
CA THR A 162 7.56 -6.03 10.12
C THR A 162 7.64 -6.41 8.65
N ASN A 163 8.30 -5.57 7.84
CA ASN A 163 8.51 -5.76 6.40
C ASN A 163 7.20 -6.14 5.68
N ALA A 164 6.13 -5.39 5.99
CA ALA A 164 4.80 -5.72 5.50
C ALA A 164 4.71 -5.71 3.97
N LEU A 165 5.40 -4.79 3.29
CA LEU A 165 5.38 -4.75 1.82
C LEU A 165 6.05 -6.00 1.25
N GLY A 166 7.24 -6.34 1.74
CA GLY A 166 7.94 -7.57 1.34
C GLY A 166 7.10 -8.82 1.56
N ARG A 167 6.36 -8.90 2.67
CA ARG A 167 5.45 -10.01 2.98
C ARG A 167 4.26 -10.10 2.03
N LEU A 168 3.63 -8.98 1.70
CA LEU A 168 2.55 -8.96 0.73
C LEU A 168 3.02 -9.37 -0.67
N LEU A 169 4.24 -8.97 -1.06
CA LEU A 169 4.86 -9.38 -2.33
C LEU A 169 5.17 -10.89 -2.35
N MET A 170 5.64 -11.45 -1.24
CA MET A 170 5.85 -12.91 -1.11
C MET A 170 4.51 -13.67 -1.19
N GLU A 171 3.45 -13.17 -0.54
CA GLU A 171 2.12 -13.75 -0.66
C GLU A 171 1.65 -13.77 -2.13
N LEU A 172 1.83 -12.66 -2.85
CA LEU A 172 1.52 -12.59 -4.28
C LEU A 172 2.32 -13.58 -5.11
N ARG A 173 3.63 -13.67 -4.86
CA ARG A 173 4.50 -14.63 -5.55
C ARG A 173 4.00 -16.06 -5.37
N GLU A 174 3.68 -16.47 -4.15
CA GLU A 174 3.18 -17.84 -3.93
C GLU A 174 1.85 -18.08 -4.63
N LYS A 175 0.92 -17.12 -4.61
CA LYS A 175 -0.34 -17.21 -5.38
C LYS A 175 -0.10 -17.37 -6.89
N ILE A 176 0.92 -16.71 -7.45
CA ILE A 176 1.30 -16.86 -8.86
C ILE A 176 1.88 -18.27 -9.10
N LYS A 177 2.81 -18.72 -8.26
CA LYS A 177 3.44 -20.05 -8.39
C LYS A 177 2.43 -21.19 -8.35
N SER A 178 1.42 -21.09 -7.48
CA SER A 178 0.35 -22.09 -7.36
C SER A 178 -0.80 -21.88 -8.35
N ASN A 179 -0.74 -20.87 -9.21
CA ASN A 179 -1.83 -20.47 -10.11
C ASN A 179 -3.18 -20.24 -9.37
N THR A 180 -3.11 -19.72 -8.14
CA THR A 180 -4.28 -19.41 -7.30
C THR A 180 -4.49 -17.91 -7.13
N PHE A 181 -3.80 -17.07 -7.90
CA PHE A 181 -4.05 -15.63 -7.89
C PHE A 181 -5.42 -15.34 -8.51
N GLN A 182 -6.33 -14.86 -7.67
CA GLN A 182 -7.62 -14.30 -8.06
C GLN A 182 -7.64 -12.85 -7.62
N TYR A 183 -8.01 -11.96 -8.54
CA TYR A 183 -8.09 -10.52 -8.26
C TYR A 183 -9.51 -10.15 -7.88
N GLU A 184 -9.66 -9.53 -6.70
CA GLU A 184 -10.91 -9.00 -6.20
C GLU A 184 -10.66 -7.65 -5.56
N VAL A 185 -11.56 -6.69 -5.79
CA VAL A 185 -11.56 -5.45 -5.03
C VAL A 185 -11.98 -5.76 -3.59
N PRO A 186 -11.21 -5.35 -2.56
CA PRO A 186 -11.53 -5.69 -1.19
C PRO A 186 -12.82 -5.01 -0.74
N ASP A 187 -13.66 -5.76 -0.03
CA ASP A 187 -14.74 -5.17 0.75
C ASP A 187 -14.14 -4.48 1.99
N LEU A 188 -14.13 -3.15 1.95
CA LEU A 188 -13.69 -2.33 3.08
C LEU A 188 -14.92 -1.98 3.92
N ILE A 189 -14.98 -2.61 5.10
CA ILE A 189 -16.04 -2.56 6.13
C ILE A 189 -16.58 -1.14 6.43
N ILE A 190 -15.82 -0.07 6.15
CA ILE A 190 -16.18 1.30 6.52
C ILE A 190 -16.17 2.21 5.27
N LYS A 191 -17.38 2.62 4.87
CA LYS A 191 -17.77 3.69 3.94
C LYS A 191 -17.08 3.67 2.56
N HIS A 192 -17.89 3.34 1.54
CA HIS A 192 -17.67 3.52 0.10
C HIS A 192 -16.21 3.67 -0.33
N PHE A 193 -15.54 2.57 -0.70
CA PHE A 193 -14.18 2.64 -1.23
C PHE A 193 -14.15 3.46 -2.53
N LYS A 194 -13.67 4.70 -2.47
CA LYS A 194 -13.81 5.69 -3.56
C LYS A 194 -12.47 6.24 -4.03
N LEU A 195 -12.40 6.50 -5.34
CA LEU A 195 -11.34 7.26 -5.98
C LEU A 195 -11.96 8.36 -6.84
N LEU A 196 -11.54 9.61 -6.59
CA LEU A 196 -12.04 10.80 -7.28
C LEU A 196 -13.58 10.89 -7.22
N GLY A 197 -14.15 10.56 -6.07
CA GLY A 197 -15.59 10.60 -5.80
C GLY A 197 -16.39 9.42 -6.39
N LYS A 198 -15.78 8.54 -7.18
CA LYS A 198 -16.42 7.36 -7.77
C LYS A 198 -16.11 6.12 -6.95
N GLU A 199 -17.08 5.22 -6.79
CA GLU A 199 -16.85 3.93 -6.14
C GLU A 199 -15.85 3.08 -6.93
N ILE A 200 -15.07 2.28 -6.19
CA ILE A 200 -14.15 1.29 -6.71
C ILE A 200 -14.80 -0.07 -6.47
N ASN A 201 -15.13 -0.75 -7.56
CA ASN A 201 -15.64 -2.12 -7.56
C ASN A 201 -14.89 -2.93 -8.65
N ASN A 202 -15.25 -4.20 -8.84
CA ASN A 202 -14.58 -5.05 -9.83
C ASN A 202 -14.71 -4.52 -11.27
N GLU A 203 -15.77 -3.78 -11.61
CA GLU A 203 -15.98 -3.17 -12.93
C GLU A 203 -15.11 -1.92 -13.13
N SER A 204 -14.71 -1.26 -12.03
CA SER A 204 -13.78 -0.11 -12.06
C SER A 204 -12.38 -0.48 -12.57
N ILE A 205 -12.03 -1.77 -12.54
CA ILE A 205 -10.68 -2.26 -12.83
C ILE A 205 -10.64 -2.84 -14.23
N LYS A 206 -10.14 -2.07 -15.19
CA LYS A 206 -9.93 -2.57 -16.55
C LYS A 206 -8.74 -3.52 -16.59
N LYS A 207 -8.90 -4.68 -17.24
CA LYS A 207 -7.77 -5.43 -17.78
C LYS A 207 -7.29 -4.67 -19.01
N PHE A 208 -6.00 -4.38 -19.12
CA PHE A 208 -5.43 -3.99 -20.41
C PHE A 208 -5.52 -5.22 -21.32
N THR A 209 -6.51 -5.24 -22.21
CA THR A 209 -6.49 -6.13 -23.37
C THR A 209 -5.47 -5.57 -24.33
N PHE A 210 -4.29 -6.19 -24.37
CA PHE A 210 -3.33 -6.02 -25.46
C PHE A 210 -3.67 -7.00 -26.57
#